data_AF-A0A6J7EMW8-F1
#
_entry.id   AF-A0A6J7EMW8-F1
#
_cell.length_a   1.000
_cell.length_b   1.000
_cell.length_c   1.000
_cell.angle_alpha   90.00
_cell.angle_beta   90.00
_cell.angle_gamma   90.00
#
_symmetry.space_group_name_H-M   'P 1'
#
loop_
_entity.id
_entity.type
_entity.pdbx_description
1 polymer ?
#
loop_
_entity_poly.entity_id
_entity_poly.type
_entity_poly.pdbx_seq_one_letter_code
_entity_poly.pdbx_strand_id
1 'polypeptide(L)' 'MNQFDGTATTGRKGIAYDWQSLLAAEGVAALEAQLAELVLESAE' A
#
# COMPACT_ATOMS: atom_id res chain seq x y z
N MET A 1 -1.12 17.06 34.65
CA MET A 1 -2.01 16.51 33.60
C MET A 1 -1.32 16.77 32.28
N ASN A 2 -0.68 15.75 31.69
CA ASN A 2 0.09 15.91 30.46
C ASN A 2 -0.88 16.03 29.30
N GLN A 3 -1.11 17.27 28.87
CA GLN A 3 -1.91 17.60 27.70
C GLN A 3 -1.30 16.87 26.50
N PHE A 4 -2.02 15.87 25.98
CA PHE A 4 -1.66 15.21 24.73
C PHE A 4 -1.85 16.24 23.62
N ASP A 5 -0.75 16.78 23.12
CA ASP A 5 -0.77 17.69 21.99
C ASP A 5 -0.84 16.89 20.68
N GLY A 6 -2.07 16.68 20.20
CA GLY A 6 -2.34 16.04 18.90
C GLY A 6 -1.83 16.84 17.70
N THR A 7 -1.30 18.05 17.89
CA THR A 7 -0.72 18.86 16.81
C THR A 7 0.70 18.44 16.44
N ALA A 8 1.44 17.78 17.35
CA ALA A 8 2.78 17.26 17.07
C ALA A 8 2.82 16.18 15.98
N THR A 9 1.70 15.49 15.74
CA THR A 9 1.54 14.46 14.69
C THR A 9 0.63 14.91 13.54
N THR A 10 0.13 16.14 13.56
CA THR A 10 -0.84 16.66 12.57
C THR A 10 -0.25 16.75 11.14
N GLY A 11 1.08 16.61 10.97
CA GLY A 11 1.74 16.44 9.67
C GLY A 11 2.31 15.03 9.38
N ARG A 12 2.29 14.10 10.35
CA ARG A 12 2.81 12.72 10.19
C ARG A 12 1.73 11.74 9.71
N LYS A 13 0.77 12.23 8.92
CA LYS A 13 -0.16 11.38 8.16
C LYS A 13 0.48 10.78 6.91
N GLY A 14 1.74 11.11 6.61
CA GLY A 14 2.45 10.57 5.46
C GLY A 14 3.03 9.20 5.77
N ILE A 15 2.41 8.15 5.25
CA ILE A 15 2.95 6.78 5.08
C ILE A 15 2.71 5.81 6.25
N ALA A 16 2.94 6.19 7.52
CA ALA A 16 2.91 5.21 8.62
C ALA A 16 1.53 4.60 8.95
N TYR A 17 0.43 5.18 8.46
CA TYR A 17 -0.94 4.70 8.72
C TYR A 17 -1.76 4.49 7.45
N ASP A 18 -1.14 4.56 6.27
CA ASP A 18 -1.84 4.33 5.01
C ASP A 18 -1.85 2.83 4.65
N TRP A 19 -2.49 2.05 5.52
CA TRP A 19 -2.66 0.61 5.32
C TRP A 19 -3.45 0.29 4.04
N GLN A 20 -4.29 1.23 3.58
CA GLN A 20 -5.07 1.08 2.35
C GLN A 20 -4.16 1.10 1.12
N SER A 21 -3.23 2.06 1.03
CA SER A 21 -2.26 2.07 -0.06
C SER A 21 -1.29 0.89 0.00
N LEU A 22 -0.90 0.43 1.20
CA LEU A 22 -0.07 -0.77 1.34
C LEU A 22 -0.81 -2.03 0.86
N LEU A 23 -2.06 -2.20 1.25
CA LEU A 23 -2.90 -3.31 0.80
C LEU A 23 -3.16 -3.25 -0.71
N ALA A 24 -3.40 -2.06 -1.25
CA ALA A 24 -3.56 -1.87 -2.68
C ALA A 24 -2.27 -2.22 -3.45
N ALA A 25 -1.11 -1.81 -2.96
CA ALA A 25 0.18 -2.14 -3.57
C ALA A 25 0.45 -3.66 -3.59
N GLU A 26 0.12 -4.36 -2.50
CA GLU A 26 0.21 -5.83 -2.44
C GLU A 26 -0.72 -6.50 -3.45
N GLY A 27 -1.97 -6.04 -3.53
CA GLY A 27 -2.94 -6.54 -4.51
C GLY A 27 -2.51 -6.30 -5.96
N VAL A 28 -1.97 -5.13 -6.26
CA VAL A 28 -1.44 -4.80 -7.60
C VAL A 28 -0.28 -5.74 -7.96
N ALA A 29 0.69 -5.93 -7.06
CA ALA A 29 1.82 -6.82 -7.31
C ALA A 29 1.38 -8.27 -7.58
N ALA A 30 0.38 -8.77 -6.85
CA ALA A 30 -0.17 -10.11 -7.06
C ALA A 30 -0.88 -10.25 -8.42
N LEU A 31 -1.58 -9.21 -8.87
CA LEU A 31 -2.25 -9.20 -10.16
C LEU A 31 -1.25 -9.08 -11.33
N GLU A 32 -0.20 -8.28 -11.18
CA GLU A 32 0.87 -8.16 -12.17
C GLU A 32 1.59 -9.50 -12.39
N ALA A 33 1.84 -10.26 -11.32
CA ALA A 33 2.44 -11.60 -11.42
C ALA A 33 1.53 -12.58 -12.20
N GLN A 34 0.24 -12.61 -11.87
CA GLN A 34 -0.74 -13.45 -12.58
C GLN A 34 -0.88 -13.05 -14.05
N LEU A 35 -0.85 -11.74 -14.35
CA LEU A 35 -0.88 -11.25 -15.72
C LEU A 35 0.36 -11.68 -16.49
N ALA A 36 1.55 -11.60 -15.89
CA ALA A 36 2.79 -12.02 -16.53
C ALA A 36 2.78 -13.52 -16.85
N GLU A 37 2.24 -14.36 -15.97
CA GLU A 37 2.07 -15.79 -16.19
C GLU A 37 1.12 -16.09 -17.36
N LEU A 38 -0.05 -15.46 -17.39
CA LEU A 38 -1.01 -15.61 -18.49
C LEU A 38 -0.45 -15.12 -19.83
N VAL A 39 0.30 -14.01 -19.83
CA VAL A 39 0.96 -13.50 -21.04
C VAL A 39 1.96 -14.51 -21.57
N LEU A 40 2.75 -15.13 -20.69
CA LEU A 40 3.70 -16.18 -21.07
C LEU A 40 2.98 -17.39 -21.68
N GLU A 41 1.92 -17.88 -21.04
CA GLU A 41 1.12 -19.01 -21.53
C GLU A 41 0.48 -18.71 -22.89
N SER A 42 0.03 -17.47 -23.13
CA SER A 42 -0.57 -17.07 -24.40
C SER A 42 0.45 -16.90 -25.55
N ALA A 43 1.74 -16.83 -25.23
CA ALA A 43 2.83 -16.63 -26.18
C ALA A 43 3.45 -17.94 -26.68
N GLU A 44 3.12 -19.08 -26.04
CA GLU A 44 3.45 -20.44 -26.50
C GLU A 44 2.39 -21.00 -27.46
#